data_AF-D9PMR1-F1
#
_entry.id   AF-D9PMR1-F1
#
_cell.length_a   1.000
_cell.length_b   1.000
_cell.length_c   1.000
_cell.angle_alpha   90.00
_cell.angle_beta   90.00
_cell.angle_gamma   90.00
#
_symmetry.space_group_name_H-M   'P 1'
#
loop_
_entity.id
_entity.type
_entity.pdbx_description
1 polymer ?
#
loop_
_entity_poly.entity_id
_entity_poly.type
_entity_poly.pdbx_seq_one_letter_code
_entity_poly.pdbx_strand_id
1 'polypeptide(L)'
;TDLLPAINVVHAATGLPLLSPTELRAVLTGLSADLEQQPFHLAETGKRVRDRCREGEHAVSRADVGFVLKGILLGGHSFGEGVNDPKRLALSFVNSVRELCRREQLQLDDQQVSQLREWAKRASDSRGGDV
;
A
#
# COMPACT_ATOMS: atom_id res chain seq x y z
N THR A 1 -0.19 1.18 18.34
CA THR A 1 -0.19 0.79 16.91
C THR A 1 -1.62 0.74 16.41
N ASP A 2 -2.00 1.55 15.41
CA ASP A 2 -3.35 1.63 14.81
C ASP A 2 -3.60 0.53 13.74
N LEU A 3 -2.99 -0.65 13.92
CA LEU A 3 -3.09 -1.75 12.97
C LEU A 3 -4.29 -2.64 13.33
N LEU A 4 -5.24 -2.76 12.39
CA LEU A 4 -6.42 -3.59 12.57
C LEU A 4 -6.04 -5.09 12.62
N PRO A 5 -6.75 -5.92 13.42
CA PRO A 5 -6.40 -7.33 13.63
C PRO A 5 -6.23 -8.14 12.34
N ALA A 6 -7.08 -7.90 11.33
CA ALA A 6 -7.00 -8.58 10.03
C ALA A 6 -5.65 -8.40 9.34
N ILE A 7 -4.93 -7.29 9.56
CA ILE A 7 -3.63 -7.06 8.91
C ILE A 7 -2.59 -8.06 9.44
N ASN A 8 -2.62 -8.41 10.72
CA ASN A 8 -1.74 -9.43 11.27
C ASN A 8 -2.05 -10.83 10.71
N VAL A 9 -3.34 -11.16 10.57
CA VAL A 9 -3.78 -12.43 9.97
C VAL A 9 -3.31 -12.53 8.51
N VAL A 10 -3.52 -11.47 7.72
CA VAL A 10 -3.08 -11.42 6.33
C VAL A 10 -1.55 -11.44 6.22
N HIS A 11 -0.84 -10.72 7.09
CA HIS A 11 0.63 -10.74 7.15
C HIS A 11 1.16 -12.15 7.37
N ALA A 12 0.63 -12.87 8.36
CA ALA A 12 1.08 -14.22 8.68
C ALA A 12 0.95 -15.20 7.50
N ALA A 13 -0.10 -15.04 6.68
CA ALA A 13 -0.33 -15.91 5.53
C ALA A 13 0.40 -15.47 4.24
N THR A 14 0.60 -14.16 4.05
CA THR A 14 0.99 -13.60 2.73
C THR A 14 2.32 -12.85 2.72
N GLY A 15 2.87 -12.56 3.90
CA GLY A 15 4.00 -11.64 4.04
C GLY A 15 3.66 -10.17 3.80
N LEU A 16 2.36 -9.80 3.81
CA LEU A 16 1.91 -8.40 3.70
C LEU A 16 2.66 -7.51 4.70
N PRO A 17 3.29 -6.40 4.27
CA PRO A 17 3.95 -5.47 5.18
C PRO A 17 3.03 -4.98 6.32
N LEU A 18 3.56 -4.97 7.55
CA LEU A 18 2.86 -4.44 8.72
C LEU A 18 2.94 -2.91 8.78
N LEU A 19 2.37 -2.25 7.76
CA LEU A 19 2.31 -0.80 7.66
C LEU A 19 1.05 -0.28 8.35
N SER A 20 1.19 0.69 9.24
CA SER A 20 0.06 1.49 9.71
C SER A 20 -0.62 2.23 8.54
N PRO A 21 -1.87 2.69 8.69
CA PRO A 21 -2.52 3.51 7.67
C PRO A 21 -1.70 4.75 7.27
N THR A 22 -1.02 5.37 8.24
CA THR A 22 -0.15 6.54 8.00
C THR A 22 1.09 6.19 7.18
N GLU A 23 1.73 5.05 7.47
CA GLU A 23 2.89 4.61 6.68
C GLU A 23 2.50 4.19 5.27
N LEU A 24 1.39 3.45 5.11
CA LEU A 24 0.89 3.11 3.77
C LEU A 24 0.54 4.38 2.98
N ARG A 25 -0.09 5.37 3.63
CA ARG A 25 -0.35 6.69 3.01
C ARG A 25 0.93 7.38 2.55
N ALA A 26 1.99 7.36 3.37
CA ALA A 26 3.27 7.95 3.01
C ALA A 26 3.86 7.29 1.76
N VAL A 27 3.78 5.95 1.67
CA VAL A 27 4.20 5.20 0.49
C VAL A 27 3.37 5.59 -0.74
N LEU A 28 2.04 5.61 -0.64
CA LEU A 28 1.15 5.91 -1.76
C LEU A 28 1.30 7.36 -2.25
N THR A 29 1.41 8.32 -1.33
CA THR A 29 1.60 9.74 -1.65
C THR A 29 2.99 9.99 -2.23
N GLY A 30 4.02 9.39 -1.63
CA GLY A 30 5.39 9.46 -2.15
C GLY A 30 5.51 8.83 -3.54
N LEU A 31 4.78 7.74 -3.80
CA LEU A 31 4.72 7.10 -5.11
C LEU A 31 4.01 7.97 -6.16
N SER A 32 2.85 8.53 -5.83
CA SER A 32 2.14 9.49 -6.71
C SER A 32 3.05 10.65 -7.10
N ALA A 33 3.71 11.28 -6.14
CA ALA A 33 4.61 12.41 -6.38
C ALA A 33 5.90 12.01 -7.12
N ASP A 34 6.40 10.78 -6.96
CA ASP A 34 7.56 10.30 -7.73
C ASP A 34 7.21 10.10 -9.21
N LEU A 35 6.03 9.55 -9.49
CA LEU A 35 5.56 9.23 -10.84
C LEU A 35 5.20 10.46 -11.67
N GLU A 36 4.91 11.59 -11.02
CA GLU A 36 4.77 12.88 -11.70
C GLU A 36 6.11 13.43 -12.21
N GLN A 37 7.22 12.97 -11.65
CA GLN A 37 8.56 13.52 -11.91
C GLN A 37 9.44 12.59 -12.73
N GLN A 38 9.27 11.27 -12.58
CA GLN A 38 10.15 10.27 -13.18
C GLN A 38 9.36 9.06 -13.69
N PRO A 39 9.77 8.44 -14.81
CA PRO A 39 9.22 7.17 -15.26
C PRO A 39 9.33 6.08 -14.19
N PHE A 40 8.35 5.18 -14.16
CA PHE A 40 8.34 4.05 -13.24
C PHE A 40 9.47 3.05 -13.59
N HIS A 41 10.36 2.83 -12.62
CA HIS A 41 11.31 1.73 -12.64
C HIS A 41 11.33 1.10 -11.25
N LEU A 42 10.84 -0.14 -11.12
CA LEU A 42 10.56 -0.78 -9.83
C LEU A 42 11.66 -0.58 -8.77
N ALA A 43 12.92 -0.81 -9.11
CA ALA A 43 14.04 -0.70 -8.19
C ALA A 43 14.34 0.74 -7.76
N GLU A 44 14.34 1.68 -8.72
CA GLU A 44 14.68 3.09 -8.50
C GLU A 44 13.51 3.86 -7.87
N THR A 45 12.28 3.66 -8.37
CA THR A 45 11.05 4.16 -7.75
C THR A 45 10.95 3.66 -6.30
N GLY A 46 11.17 2.37 -6.05
CA GLY A 46 11.16 1.84 -4.68
C GLY A 46 12.21 2.48 -3.77
N LYS A 47 13.40 2.80 -4.31
CA LYS A 47 14.45 3.50 -3.56
C LYS A 47 14.01 4.93 -3.20
N ARG A 48 13.53 5.70 -4.17
CA ARG A 48 13.11 7.11 -4.02
C ARG A 48 11.90 7.26 -3.12
N VAL A 49 10.88 6.41 -3.27
CA VAL A 49 9.69 6.42 -2.41
C VAL A 49 10.05 6.12 -0.96
N ARG A 50 10.93 5.16 -0.71
CA ARG A 50 11.42 4.87 0.64
C ARG A 50 12.25 6.02 1.22
N ASP A 51 13.08 6.69 0.41
CA ASP A 51 13.82 7.88 0.88
C ASP A 51 12.86 9.00 1.29
N ARG A 52 11.81 9.28 0.50
CA ARG A 52 10.74 10.24 0.83
C ARG A 52 9.98 9.86 2.10
N CYS A 53 9.67 8.58 2.30
CA CYS A 53 9.02 8.13 3.54
C CYS A 53 9.89 8.43 4.76
N ARG A 54 11.21 8.17 4.66
CA ARG A 54 12.17 8.45 5.73
C ARG A 54 12.31 9.95 6.01
N GLU A 55 12.28 10.79 4.97
CA GLU A 55 12.30 12.25 5.11
C GLU A 55 11.04 12.77 5.85
N GLY A 56 9.90 12.10 5.67
CA GLY A 56 8.67 12.35 6.44
C GLY A 56 8.59 11.61 7.78
N GLU A 57 9.72 11.16 8.33
CA GLU A 57 9.81 10.45 9.62
C GLU A 57 9.03 9.11 9.69
N HIS A 58 8.72 8.51 8.53
CA HIS A 58 8.11 7.19 8.45
C HIS A 58 9.17 6.11 8.21
N ALA A 59 9.29 5.18 9.15
CA ALA A 59 10.30 4.12 9.14
C ALA A 59 9.89 2.92 8.25
N VAL A 60 9.65 3.18 6.95
CA VAL A 60 9.26 2.14 5.99
C VAL A 60 10.50 1.51 5.33
N SER A 61 10.57 0.17 5.27
CA SER A 61 11.69 -0.51 4.63
C SER A 61 11.58 -0.49 3.09
N ARG A 62 12.71 -0.67 2.39
CA ARG A 62 12.69 -0.81 0.92
C ARG A 62 11.96 -2.08 0.47
N ALA A 63 12.00 -3.14 1.29
CA ALA A 63 11.28 -4.38 1.01
C ALA A 63 9.77 -4.15 1.04
N ASP A 64 9.27 -3.41 2.04
CA ASP A 64 7.85 -3.09 2.18
C ASP A 64 7.35 -2.23 1.03
N VAL A 65 8.11 -1.17 0.66
CA VAL A 65 7.78 -0.37 -0.53
C VAL A 65 7.75 -1.26 -1.77
N GLY A 66 8.76 -2.12 -1.96
CA GLY A 66 8.80 -3.04 -3.08
C GLY A 66 7.61 -4.00 -3.13
N PHE A 67 7.13 -4.49 -1.98
CA PHE A 67 5.93 -5.31 -1.90
C PHE A 67 4.69 -4.53 -2.35
N VAL A 68 4.52 -3.30 -1.86
CA VAL A 68 3.40 -2.42 -2.27
C VAL A 68 3.41 -2.17 -3.77
N LEU A 69 4.57 -1.81 -4.35
CA LEU A 69 4.70 -1.56 -5.79
C LEU A 69 4.33 -2.78 -6.63
N LYS A 70 4.83 -3.96 -6.26
CA LYS A 70 4.51 -5.22 -6.95
C LYS A 70 3.03 -5.57 -6.80
N GLY A 71 2.46 -5.36 -5.61
CA GLY A 71 1.04 -5.57 -5.37
C GLY A 71 0.18 -4.68 -6.28
N ILE A 72 0.50 -3.39 -6.40
CA ILE A 72 -0.22 -2.46 -7.29
C ILE A 72 -0.19 -2.94 -8.75
N LEU A 73 0.97 -3.38 -9.25
CA LEU A 73 1.10 -3.95 -10.60
C LEU A 73 0.25 -5.22 -10.78
N LEU A 74 0.31 -6.15 -9.82
CA LEU A 74 -0.47 -7.38 -9.83
C LEU A 74 -1.98 -7.14 -9.68
N GLY A 75 -2.36 -6.00 -9.08
CA GLY A 75 -3.72 -5.50 -9.00
C GLY A 75 -4.26 -4.92 -10.31
N GLY A 76 -3.45 -4.88 -11.38
CA GLY A 76 -3.83 -4.45 -12.72
C GLY A 76 -3.53 -2.98 -13.03
N HIS A 77 -2.84 -2.25 -12.15
CA HIS A 77 -2.47 -0.86 -12.40
C HIS A 77 -1.24 -0.75 -13.28
N SER A 78 -1.28 0.13 -14.29
CA SER A 78 -0.12 0.49 -15.12
C SER A 78 0.37 1.89 -14.74
N PHE A 79 1.55 1.98 -14.12
CA PHE A 79 2.10 3.27 -13.67
C PHE A 79 2.42 4.25 -14.81
N GLY A 80 2.60 3.77 -16.04
CA GLY A 80 2.91 4.61 -17.21
C GLY A 80 1.69 5.13 -17.97
N GLU A 81 0.51 4.56 -17.74
CA GLU A 81 -0.71 4.85 -18.53
C GLU A 81 -1.92 5.18 -17.64
N GLY A 82 -1.84 4.90 -16.34
CA GLY A 82 -2.91 5.10 -15.38
C GLY A 82 -2.81 6.41 -14.60
N VAL A 83 -3.94 6.84 -14.04
CA VAL A 83 -3.97 7.92 -13.06
C VAL A 83 -3.33 7.41 -11.76
N ASN A 84 -2.20 8.00 -11.38
CA ASN A 84 -1.39 7.57 -10.25
C ASN A 84 -1.81 8.20 -8.91
N ASP A 85 -3.11 8.50 -8.72
CA ASP A 85 -3.58 9.09 -7.48
C ASP A 85 -3.63 8.07 -6.32
N PRO A 86 -3.39 8.48 -5.05
CA PRO A 86 -3.32 7.56 -3.91
C PRO A 86 -4.54 6.65 -3.72
N LYS A 87 -5.75 7.06 -4.12
CA LYS A 87 -6.96 6.24 -3.97
C LYS A 87 -6.98 5.09 -4.96
N ARG A 88 -6.63 5.34 -6.22
CA ARG A 88 -6.50 4.27 -7.24
C ARG A 88 -5.39 3.30 -6.91
N LEU A 89 -4.26 3.81 -6.43
CA LEU A 89 -3.13 2.99 -6.00
C LEU A 89 -3.51 2.09 -4.81
N ALA A 90 -4.16 2.64 -3.78
CA ALA A 90 -4.66 1.86 -2.65
C ALA A 90 -5.67 0.78 -3.06
N LEU A 91 -6.61 1.11 -3.95
CA LEU A 91 -7.61 0.16 -4.44
C LEU A 91 -6.95 -1.02 -5.18
N SER A 92 -6.02 -0.72 -6.09
CA SER A 92 -5.27 -1.73 -6.84
C SER A 92 -4.47 -2.63 -5.90
N PHE A 93 -3.81 -2.03 -4.90
CA PHE A 93 -3.06 -2.78 -3.89
C PHE A 93 -3.96 -3.72 -3.08
N VAL A 94 -5.08 -3.23 -2.53
CA VAL A 94 -6.01 -4.07 -1.74
C VAL A 94 -6.58 -5.22 -2.55
N ASN A 95 -6.94 -4.96 -3.82
CA ASN A 95 -7.43 -6.02 -4.70
C ASN A 95 -6.37 -7.11 -4.90
N SER A 96 -5.10 -6.71 -5.08
CA SER A 96 -3.99 -7.68 -5.18
C SER A 96 -3.80 -8.49 -3.89
N VAL A 97 -3.94 -7.86 -2.72
CA VAL A 97 -3.82 -8.54 -1.42
C VAL A 97 -4.96 -9.53 -1.22
N ARG A 98 -6.20 -9.17 -1.58
CA ARG A 98 -7.35 -10.09 -1.50
C ARG A 98 -7.17 -11.30 -2.40
N GLU A 99 -6.67 -11.09 -3.61
CA GLU A 99 -6.34 -12.18 -4.53
C GLU A 99 -5.17 -13.04 -3.99
N LEU A 100 -4.18 -12.43 -3.35
CA LEU A 100 -3.10 -13.15 -2.69
C LEU A 100 -3.62 -14.02 -1.52
N CYS A 101 -4.49 -13.49 -0.65
CA CYS A 101 -5.14 -14.29 0.39
C CYS A 101 -5.87 -15.50 -0.21
N ARG A 102 -6.59 -15.31 -1.32
CA ARG A 102 -7.28 -16.41 -2.02
C ARG A 102 -6.30 -17.48 -2.51
N ARG A 103 -5.14 -17.08 -3.05
CA ARG A 103 -4.08 -17.99 -3.52
C ARG A 103 -3.44 -18.77 -2.37
N GLU A 104 -3.22 -18.12 -1.25
CA GLU A 104 -2.70 -18.74 0.00
C GLU A 104 -3.78 -19.52 0.76
N GLN A 105 -4.95 -19.76 0.15
CA GLN A 105 -6.09 -20.47 0.75
C GLN A 105 -6.60 -19.85 2.07
N LEU A 106 -6.26 -18.59 2.34
CA LEU A 106 -6.75 -17.84 3.48
C LEU A 106 -8.16 -17.31 3.19
N GLN A 107 -9.15 -17.92 3.84
CA GLN A 107 -10.53 -17.44 3.84
C GLN A 107 -10.67 -16.32 4.89
N LEU A 108 -10.85 -15.09 4.42
CA LEU A 108 -11.18 -13.96 5.29
C LEU A 108 -12.69 -13.92 5.51
N ASP A 109 -13.11 -13.78 6.76
CA ASP A 109 -14.51 -13.49 7.08
C ASP A 109 -14.91 -12.05 6.72
N ASP A 110 -16.21 -11.74 6.77
CA ASP A 110 -16.73 -10.41 6.41
C ASP A 110 -16.13 -9.28 7.25
N GLN A 111 -15.88 -9.54 8.54
CA GLN A 111 -15.28 -8.56 9.44
C GLN A 111 -13.82 -8.27 9.06
N GLN A 112 -13.05 -9.30 8.74
CA GLN A 112 -11.66 -9.20 8.32
C GLN A 112 -11.55 -8.51 6.95
N VAL A 113 -12.44 -8.83 6.01
CA VAL A 113 -12.53 -8.12 4.73
C VAL A 113 -12.85 -6.64 4.95
N SER A 114 -13.78 -6.31 5.85
CA SER A 114 -14.11 -4.93 6.20
C SER A 114 -12.90 -4.20 6.81
N GLN A 115 -12.17 -4.84 7.72
CA GLN A 115 -10.96 -4.28 8.33
C GLN A 115 -9.85 -4.02 7.30
N LEU A 116 -9.61 -4.95 6.38
CA LEU A 116 -8.61 -4.78 5.31
C LEU A 116 -8.97 -3.58 4.41
N ARG A 117 -10.25 -3.43 4.05
CA ARG A 117 -10.72 -2.28 3.26
C ARG A 117 -10.59 -0.97 4.03
N GLU A 118 -10.95 -0.97 5.32
CA GLU A 118 -10.86 0.20 6.18
C GLU A 118 -9.41 0.67 6.35
N TRP A 119 -8.46 -0.24 6.56
CA TRP A 119 -7.04 0.07 6.62
C TRP A 119 -6.55 0.82 5.37
N ALA A 120 -6.89 0.34 4.19
CA ALA A 120 -6.49 0.98 2.94
C ALA A 120 -7.27 2.27 2.63
N LYS A 121 -8.54 2.35 3.04
CA LYS A 121 -9.31 3.59 2.97
C LYS A 121 -8.65 4.68 3.79
N ARG A 122 -8.31 4.39 5.05
CA ARG A 122 -7.54 5.30 5.92
C ARG A 122 -6.19 5.67 5.32
N ALA A 123 -5.56 4.81 4.53
CA ALA A 123 -4.30 5.16 3.85
C ALA A 123 -4.48 6.08 2.63
N SER A 124 -5.67 6.12 2.02
CA SER A 124 -5.94 6.87 0.80
C SER A 124 -6.75 8.16 0.98
N ASP A 125 -7.38 8.32 2.15
CA ASP A 125 -8.18 9.51 2.47
C ASP A 125 -7.29 10.71 2.75
N SER A 126 -7.25 11.71 1.88
CA SER A 126 -6.43 12.93 1.95
C SER A 126 -6.57 13.79 3.23
N ARG A 127 -7.47 13.44 4.16
CA ARG A 127 -7.67 14.19 5.42
C ARG A 127 -6.59 13.81 6.44
N GLY A 128 -5.44 14.49 6.37
CA GLY A 128 -4.68 14.84 7.57
C GLY A 128 -5.47 15.87 8.37
N GLY A 129 -5.43 15.80 9.70
CA GLY A 129 -6.34 16.47 10.61
C GLY A 129 -6.43 17.99 10.46
N ASP A 130 -7.65 18.48 10.27
CA ASP A 130 -8.12 19.73 10.86
C ASP A 130 -8.78 19.37 12.20
N VAL A 131 -8.02 19.54 13.28
CA VAL A 131 -8.54 19.88 14.62
C VAL A 131 -7.58 20.90 15.22
#